data_AF-A0A6G0UVI7-F1
#
_entry.id   AF-A0A6G0UVI7-F1
#
_cell.length_a   1.000
_cell.length_b   1.000
_cell.length_c   1.000
_cell.angle_alpha   90.00
_cell.angle_beta   90.00
_cell.angle_gamma   90.00
#
_symmetry.space_group_name_H-M   'P 1'
#
loop_
_entity.id
_entity.type
_entity.pdbx_description
1 polymer ?
#
loop_
_entity_poly.entity_id
_entity_poly.type
_entity_poly.pdbx_seq_one_letter_code
_entity_poly.pdbx_strand_id
1 'polypeptide(L)'
;MATRRSTRISLKSESTDVEMDDSPTRKKSPSKKVKDSRPPHVDPSEYEIVGEAFVQNTYDGHLNKRDLKSFLKKVTIKIVNIDEKENTIEFDLLNVESSVANALRRVMIAEVPTMALEKIYLYQNDTVLQDEVVCHRIGLLPVRADSRYFDWPSNPVVETNAGNQSVVEEPAGDPKQELIFEVNMKCKKKKVVPADATNKNDHFENSVVYSKNFNWVPIGDQAAIFRHDPPRMVYDDILVLKMRHGQEIEARCHAVKGIGRDHAKFSPVGTASYRLLPDIVLKRKVEGEEAEKLKSCFSKGVIEIGDDGAAFVKDSRLDTLSRNIFRYDDLKDAVEIRRKKNYFIFSVESTGQYRAEEIFPEACNVMLNKLRAFRKGLQGMAKDIKK
;
A
#
# COMPACT_ATOMS: atom_id res chain seq x y z
N MET A 1 -8.99 -37.76 2.05
CA MET A 1 -10.24 -37.84 1.27
C MET A 1 -10.83 -36.43 1.15
N ALA A 2 -11.43 -36.10 -0.01
CA ALA A 2 -11.88 -34.76 -0.48
C ALA A 2 -10.76 -33.93 -1.15
N THR A 3 -10.33 -34.21 -2.40
CA THR A 3 -10.98 -34.09 -3.73
C THR A 3 -11.03 -32.64 -4.26
N ARG A 4 -10.03 -32.29 -5.08
CA ARG A 4 -9.93 -31.10 -5.94
C ARG A 4 -11.04 -31.11 -7.01
N ARG A 5 -11.68 -29.97 -7.27
CA ARG A 5 -12.48 -29.74 -8.49
C ARG A 5 -11.77 -28.69 -9.35
N SER A 6 -11.23 -29.16 -10.47
CA SER A 6 -10.73 -28.37 -11.60
C SER A 6 -11.80 -28.42 -12.69
N THR A 7 -12.27 -27.25 -13.14
CA THR A 7 -13.27 -27.14 -14.21
C THR A 7 -12.55 -26.81 -15.50
N ARG A 8 -12.47 -27.80 -16.39
CA ARG A 8 -11.84 -27.73 -17.72
C ARG A 8 -12.95 -27.54 -18.77
N ILE A 9 -12.90 -26.47 -19.55
CA ILE A 9 -13.84 -26.22 -20.66
C ILE A 9 -13.21 -26.79 -21.94
N SER A 10 -13.97 -27.65 -22.61
CA SER A 10 -13.63 -28.39 -23.83
C SER A 10 -13.95 -27.56 -25.08
N LEU A 11 -13.05 -27.56 -26.05
CA LEU A 11 -13.35 -27.20 -27.44
C LEU A 11 -12.99 -28.39 -28.32
N LYS A 12 -14.00 -28.90 -29.02
CA LYS A 12 -13.90 -29.91 -30.09
C LYS A 12 -13.38 -29.24 -31.36
N SER A 13 -12.52 -29.94 -32.09
CA SER A 13 -12.37 -29.73 -33.54
C SER A 13 -12.12 -31.07 -34.21
N GLU A 14 -12.89 -31.31 -35.27
CA GLU A 14 -13.04 -32.54 -36.02
C GLU A 14 -11.80 -32.95 -36.81
N SER A 15 -11.70 -34.27 -37.00
CA SER A 15 -10.76 -35.01 -37.83
C SER A 15 -11.14 -34.96 -39.30
N THR A 16 -10.15 -34.75 -40.18
CA THR A 16 -10.16 -35.25 -41.56
C THR A 16 -8.76 -35.70 -41.93
N ASP A 17 -8.61 -37.01 -42.10
CA ASP A 17 -7.44 -37.69 -42.68
C ASP A 17 -7.35 -37.42 -44.19
N VAL A 18 -6.15 -37.14 -44.72
CA VAL A 18 -5.73 -37.51 -46.08
C VAL A 18 -4.22 -37.79 -46.09
N GLU A 19 -3.85 -38.78 -46.90
CA GLU A 19 -2.66 -39.62 -46.97
C GLU A 19 -1.31 -38.95 -47.35
N MET A 20 -0.24 -39.70 -47.12
CA MET A 20 1.16 -39.45 -47.49
C MET A 20 1.40 -39.60 -49.00
N ASP A 21 2.25 -38.74 -49.58
CA ASP A 21 2.99 -39.01 -50.81
C ASP A 21 4.41 -38.40 -50.73
N ASP A 22 5.33 -39.04 -51.45
CA ASP A 22 6.75 -39.18 -51.19
C ASP A 22 7.64 -38.23 -52.04
N SER A 23 8.87 -37.99 -51.56
CA SER A 23 10.07 -37.48 -52.27
C SER A 23 10.26 -35.97 -52.64
N PRO A 24 11.54 -35.49 -52.74
CA PRO A 24 11.89 -34.08 -52.53
C PRO A 24 12.23 -33.32 -53.82
N THR A 25 11.69 -32.11 -54.02
CA THR A 25 12.17 -31.18 -55.07
C THR A 25 12.30 -29.74 -54.59
N ARG A 26 13.53 -29.22 -54.79
CA ARG A 26 14.02 -27.88 -54.46
C ARG A 26 13.30 -26.81 -55.29
N LYS A 27 12.54 -25.91 -54.65
CA LYS A 27 12.03 -24.66 -55.26
C LYS A 27 12.41 -23.43 -54.43
N LYS A 28 13.03 -22.46 -55.11
CA LYS A 28 13.53 -21.18 -54.59
C LYS A 28 12.39 -20.36 -53.96
N SER A 29 12.58 -19.88 -52.73
CA SER A 29 11.72 -18.89 -52.08
C SER A 29 12.06 -17.46 -52.53
N PRO A 30 11.08 -16.60 -52.84
CA PRO A 30 11.32 -15.22 -53.26
C PRO A 30 11.65 -14.32 -52.07
N SER A 31 12.57 -13.38 -52.28
CA SER A 31 12.98 -12.36 -51.32
C SER A 31 11.83 -11.41 -50.98
N LYS A 32 11.32 -11.48 -49.74
CA LYS A 32 10.42 -10.45 -49.20
C LYS A 32 11.28 -9.26 -48.74
N LYS A 33 11.13 -8.13 -49.45
CA LYS A 33 11.63 -6.81 -49.03
C LYS A 33 11.12 -6.48 -47.63
N VAL A 34 12.03 -6.23 -46.70
CA VAL A 34 11.73 -5.67 -45.38
C VAL A 34 11.17 -4.26 -45.59
N LYS A 35 9.92 -4.04 -45.17
CA LYS A 35 9.34 -2.69 -45.09
C LYS A 35 9.98 -1.99 -43.90
N ASP A 36 10.68 -0.89 -44.15
CA ASP A 36 11.08 0.08 -43.14
C ASP A 36 9.82 0.56 -42.38
N SER A 37 9.60 0.01 -41.19
CA SER A 37 8.65 0.56 -40.24
C SER A 37 9.31 1.76 -39.58
N ARG A 38 8.93 2.97 -40.00
CA ARG A 38 9.27 4.17 -39.24
C ARG A 38 8.82 3.96 -37.78
N PRO A 39 9.61 4.33 -36.78
CA PRO A 39 9.18 4.25 -35.39
C PRO A 39 7.87 5.04 -35.22
N PRO A 40 6.96 4.58 -34.34
CA PRO A 40 5.70 5.26 -34.10
C PRO A 40 5.97 6.73 -33.72
N HIS A 41 5.13 7.64 -34.20
CA HIS A 41 5.20 9.05 -33.83
C HIS A 41 4.95 9.17 -32.31
N VAL A 42 5.99 9.54 -31.57
CA VAL A 42 5.95 9.74 -30.12
C VAL A 42 5.68 11.21 -29.86
N ASP A 43 4.55 11.53 -29.22
CA ASP A 43 4.25 12.90 -28.79
C ASP A 43 5.18 13.28 -27.62
N PRO A 44 6.10 14.26 -27.77
CA PRO A 44 7.02 14.65 -26.72
C PRO A 44 6.32 15.16 -25.43
N SER A 45 5.07 15.61 -25.53
CA SER A 45 4.31 16.10 -24.37
C SER A 45 3.99 15.00 -23.36
N GLU A 46 3.89 13.74 -23.79
CA GLU A 46 3.55 12.58 -22.95
C GLU A 46 4.72 12.07 -22.09
N TYR A 47 5.93 12.56 -22.35
CA TYR A 47 7.16 12.05 -21.77
C TYR A 47 7.90 13.12 -20.97
N GLU A 48 8.49 12.70 -19.86
CA GLU A 48 9.46 13.48 -19.10
C GLU A 48 10.85 12.92 -19.39
N ILE A 49 11.74 13.74 -19.94
CA ILE A 49 13.14 13.37 -20.22
C ILE A 49 13.93 13.51 -18.92
N VAL A 50 14.64 12.44 -18.53
CA VAL A 50 15.41 12.44 -17.28
C VAL A 50 16.71 13.22 -17.49
N GLY A 51 16.78 14.46 -16.98
CA GLY A 51 17.98 15.31 -17.04
C GLY A 51 17.70 16.80 -17.24
N GLU A 52 16.51 17.17 -17.70
CA GLU A 52 16.07 18.55 -17.84
C GLU A 52 14.98 18.85 -16.81
N ALA A 53 15.24 19.77 -15.87
CA ALA A 53 14.28 20.16 -14.85
C ALA A 53 13.25 21.15 -15.42
N PHE A 54 12.32 20.66 -16.25
CA PHE A 54 11.15 21.44 -16.64
C PHE A 54 9.95 21.04 -15.80
N VAL A 55 9.55 21.94 -14.89
CA VAL A 55 8.21 21.90 -14.28
C VAL A 55 7.23 22.36 -15.35
N GLN A 56 6.78 21.44 -16.20
CA GLN A 56 5.69 21.71 -17.12
C GLN A 56 4.40 21.68 -16.31
N ASN A 57 3.90 22.87 -15.94
CA ASN A 57 2.53 23.02 -15.46
C ASN A 57 1.60 22.58 -16.61
N THR A 58 1.01 21.38 -16.51
CA THR A 58 0.11 20.80 -17.52
C THR A 58 -1.30 21.40 -17.52
N TYR A 59 -1.46 22.67 -17.12
CA TYR A 59 -2.71 23.38 -17.35
C TYR A 59 -2.81 23.77 -18.82
N ASP A 60 -2.90 22.77 -19.71
CA ASP A 60 -3.45 22.96 -21.04
C ASP A 60 -4.94 23.23 -20.86
N GLY A 61 -5.23 24.51 -20.64
CA GLY A 61 -6.57 25.01 -20.48
C GLY A 61 -7.37 24.71 -21.74
N HIS A 62 -8.27 23.73 -21.66
CA HIS A 62 -9.62 23.70 -22.25
C HIS A 62 -10.28 22.34 -22.03
N LEU A 63 -10.55 21.98 -20.77
CA LEU A 63 -11.41 20.83 -20.44
C LEU A 63 -12.87 21.16 -20.82
N ASN A 64 -13.23 20.87 -22.07
CA ASN A 64 -14.62 20.93 -22.53
C ASN A 64 -15.44 19.79 -21.88
N LYS A 65 -16.71 20.01 -21.55
CA LYS A 65 -17.58 18.95 -20.95
C LYS A 65 -17.71 17.69 -21.82
N ARG A 66 -17.59 17.82 -23.16
CA ARG A 66 -17.53 16.67 -24.08
C ARG A 66 -16.26 15.84 -23.89
N ASP A 67 -15.20 16.48 -23.40
CA ASP A 67 -13.88 15.88 -23.19
C ASP A 67 -13.78 15.07 -21.89
N LEU A 68 -14.63 15.36 -20.89
CA LEU A 68 -14.63 14.60 -19.64
C LEU A 68 -15.07 13.15 -19.84
N LYS A 69 -16.09 12.90 -20.67
CA LYS A 69 -16.55 11.53 -20.95
C LYS A 69 -15.52 10.74 -21.76
N SER A 70 -14.79 11.38 -22.68
CA SER A 70 -13.68 10.75 -23.39
C SER A 70 -12.51 10.49 -22.46
N PHE A 71 -12.17 11.44 -21.58
CA PHE A 71 -11.13 11.28 -20.57
C PHE A 71 -11.42 10.10 -19.63
N LEU A 72 -12.63 10.04 -19.05
CA LEU A 72 -13.03 8.95 -18.15
C LEU A 72 -12.99 7.57 -18.81
N LYS A 73 -13.22 7.48 -20.12
CA LYS A 73 -13.09 6.21 -20.87
C LYS A 73 -11.63 5.78 -21.05
N LYS A 74 -10.67 6.72 -20.98
CA LYS A 74 -9.24 6.42 -21.12
C LYS A 74 -8.63 5.96 -19.78
N VAL A 75 -9.14 6.45 -18.65
CA VAL A 75 -8.66 6.06 -17.32
C VAL A 75 -8.79 4.55 -17.16
N THR A 76 -7.67 3.88 -16.92
CA THR A 76 -7.61 2.42 -16.78
C THR A 76 -6.77 2.06 -15.57
N ILE A 77 -7.25 1.10 -14.77
CA ILE A 77 -6.51 0.51 -13.67
C ILE A 77 -6.18 -0.94 -14.01
N LYS A 78 -4.91 -1.34 -13.89
CA LYS A 78 -4.47 -2.73 -14.08
C LYS A 78 -3.81 -3.23 -12.81
N ILE A 79 -4.39 -4.25 -12.18
CA ILE A 79 -3.78 -4.91 -11.02
C ILE A 79 -2.66 -5.80 -11.54
N VAL A 80 -1.45 -5.60 -11.04
CA VAL A 80 -0.25 -6.35 -11.44
C VAL A 80 0.02 -7.47 -10.44
N ASN A 81 -0.02 -7.15 -9.15
CA ASN A 81 0.20 -8.12 -8.09
C ASN A 81 -0.63 -7.78 -6.85
N ILE A 82 -1.12 -8.82 -6.17
CA ILE A 82 -1.69 -8.74 -4.82
C ILE A 82 -1.00 -9.81 -3.99
N ASP A 83 -0.28 -9.40 -2.95
CA ASP A 83 0.29 -10.31 -1.96
C ASP A 83 -0.51 -10.25 -0.67
N GLU A 84 -1.35 -11.27 -0.44
CA GLU A 84 -2.17 -11.36 0.76
C GLU A 84 -1.36 -11.64 2.03
N LYS A 85 -0.16 -12.23 1.92
CA LYS A 85 0.68 -12.53 3.09
C LYS A 85 1.36 -11.28 3.60
N GLU A 86 1.92 -10.50 2.69
CA GLU A 86 2.59 -9.24 3.01
C GLU A 86 1.62 -8.06 3.08
N ASN A 87 0.31 -8.27 2.79
CA ASN A 87 -0.70 -7.22 2.68
C ASN A 87 -0.27 -6.08 1.74
N THR A 88 0.21 -6.43 0.55
CA THR A 88 0.66 -5.46 -0.46
C THR A 88 -0.13 -5.58 -1.76
N ILE A 89 -0.26 -4.46 -2.46
CA ILE A 89 -0.84 -4.40 -3.80
C ILE A 89 0.01 -3.51 -4.71
N GLU A 90 0.30 -4.02 -5.90
CA GLU A 90 0.90 -3.26 -7.00
C GLU A 90 -0.09 -3.15 -8.16
N PHE A 91 -0.38 -1.93 -8.59
CA PHE A 91 -1.28 -1.68 -9.72
C PHE A 91 -0.83 -0.48 -10.56
N ASP A 92 -1.22 -0.50 -11.82
CA ASP A 92 -0.97 0.57 -12.77
C ASP A 92 -2.20 1.46 -12.90
N LEU A 93 -2.02 2.76 -12.72
CA LEU A 93 -3.01 3.80 -12.98
C LEU A 93 -2.62 4.56 -14.25
N LEU A 94 -3.42 4.38 -15.31
CA LEU A 94 -3.16 4.89 -16.64
C LEU A 94 -4.06 6.07 -16.97
N ASN A 95 -3.53 7.03 -17.75
CA ASN A 95 -4.26 8.17 -18.30
C ASN A 95 -4.87 9.08 -17.23
N VAL A 96 -4.13 9.30 -16.14
CA VAL A 96 -4.47 10.21 -15.05
C VAL A 96 -3.39 11.27 -14.94
N GLU A 97 -3.72 12.46 -14.45
CA GLU A 97 -2.73 13.50 -14.18
C GLU A 97 -1.98 13.25 -12.85
N SER A 98 -0.75 13.77 -12.78
CA SER A 98 0.08 13.70 -11.57
C SER A 98 -0.58 14.34 -10.34
N SER A 99 -1.39 15.39 -10.55
CA SER A 99 -2.15 16.09 -9.51
C SER A 99 -3.13 15.14 -8.79
N VAL A 100 -3.89 14.36 -9.57
CA VAL A 100 -4.87 13.40 -9.07
C VAL A 100 -4.18 12.19 -8.44
N ALA A 101 -3.16 11.63 -9.10
CA ALA A 101 -2.39 10.51 -8.57
C ALA A 101 -1.74 10.86 -7.21
N ASN A 102 -1.12 12.05 -7.11
CA ASN A 102 -0.52 12.52 -5.87
C ASN A 102 -1.56 12.85 -4.79
N ALA A 103 -2.72 13.41 -5.17
CA ALA A 103 -3.81 13.63 -4.23
C ALA A 103 -4.29 12.30 -3.62
N LEU A 104 -4.51 11.27 -4.43
CA LEU A 104 -4.90 9.93 -3.96
C LEU A 104 -3.83 9.31 -3.06
N ARG A 105 -2.55 9.42 -3.43
CA ARG A 105 -1.43 8.99 -2.58
C ARG A 105 -1.46 9.66 -1.21
N ARG A 106 -1.68 10.97 -1.15
CA ARG A 106 -1.76 11.73 0.11
C ARG A 106 -2.96 11.32 0.95
N VAL A 107 -4.12 11.10 0.32
CA VAL A 107 -5.35 10.67 1.01
C VAL A 107 -5.15 9.28 1.62
N MET A 108 -4.54 8.34 0.89
CA MET A 108 -4.24 7.00 1.42
C MET A 108 -3.39 7.03 2.69
N ILE A 109 -2.40 7.92 2.75
CA ILE A 109 -1.49 8.02 3.91
C ILE A 109 -2.14 8.77 5.08
N ALA A 110 -2.85 9.86 4.80
CA ALA A 110 -3.15 10.85 5.83
C ALA A 110 -4.65 10.97 6.18
N GLU A 111 -5.56 10.41 5.38
CA GLU A 111 -6.99 10.75 5.52
C GLU A 111 -7.94 9.56 5.44
N VAL A 112 -7.46 8.38 5.01
CA VAL A 112 -8.22 7.14 5.19
C VAL A 112 -8.26 6.82 6.69
N PRO A 113 -9.46 6.70 7.30
CA PRO A 113 -9.58 6.57 8.74
C PRO A 113 -9.34 5.15 9.24
N THR A 114 -8.67 5.01 10.38
CA THR A 114 -8.48 3.72 11.08
C THR A 114 -8.88 3.83 12.55
N MET A 115 -8.96 2.69 13.24
CA MET A 115 -9.08 2.63 14.69
C MET A 115 -7.68 2.50 15.31
N ALA A 116 -7.33 3.32 16.30
CA ALA A 116 -6.07 3.18 17.04
C ALA A 116 -6.27 3.49 18.53
N LEU A 117 -5.38 2.94 19.37
CA LEU A 117 -5.40 3.18 20.80
C LEU A 117 -4.97 4.62 21.11
N GLU A 118 -5.82 5.35 21.82
CA GLU A 118 -5.65 6.77 22.13
C GLU A 118 -5.46 7.01 23.62
N LYS A 119 -6.40 6.53 24.43
CA LYS A 119 -6.38 6.72 25.88
C LYS A 119 -6.06 5.42 26.57
N ILE A 120 -5.05 5.46 27.42
CA ILE A 120 -4.51 4.28 28.12
C ILE A 120 -4.56 4.61 29.60
N TYR A 121 -5.51 3.97 30.28
CA TYR A 121 -5.68 4.04 31.72
C TYR A 121 -4.77 2.98 32.34
N LEU A 122 -3.60 3.41 32.83
CA LEU A 122 -2.68 2.55 33.57
C LEU A 122 -3.11 2.50 35.03
N TYR A 123 -3.43 1.30 35.53
CA TYR A 123 -3.70 1.08 36.96
C TYR A 123 -2.45 0.66 37.70
N GLN A 124 -1.60 -0.14 37.04
CA GLN A 124 -0.34 -0.62 37.60
C GLN A 124 0.72 -0.74 36.52
N ASN A 125 1.91 -0.19 36.78
CA ASN A 125 3.11 -0.38 35.97
C ASN A 125 4.35 -0.50 36.87
N ASP A 126 4.68 -1.72 37.28
CA ASP A 126 5.93 -2.01 38.01
C ASP A 126 7.07 -2.39 37.06
N THR A 127 6.91 -2.14 35.76
CA THR A 127 7.91 -2.50 34.76
C THR A 127 9.08 -1.51 34.74
N VAL A 128 10.11 -1.82 33.97
CA VAL A 128 11.29 -0.94 33.84
C VAL A 128 11.01 0.26 32.92
N LEU A 129 10.02 0.15 32.04
CA LEU A 129 9.68 1.22 31.11
C LEU A 129 8.76 2.23 31.77
N GLN A 130 9.06 3.51 31.54
CA GLN A 130 8.25 4.62 32.02
C GLN A 130 6.85 4.60 31.37
N ASP A 131 5.87 5.11 32.11
CA ASP A 131 4.45 5.10 31.73
C ASP A 131 4.23 5.71 30.35
N GLU A 132 4.82 6.87 30.08
CA GLU A 132 4.67 7.57 28.80
C GLU A 132 5.23 6.75 27.62
N VAL A 133 6.32 6.03 27.83
CA VAL A 133 6.95 5.19 26.80
C VAL A 133 6.11 3.95 26.54
N VAL A 134 5.58 3.32 27.59
CA VAL A 134 4.67 2.17 27.46
C VAL A 134 3.40 2.60 26.74
N CYS A 135 2.78 3.70 27.15
CA CYS A 135 1.59 4.24 26.52
C CYS A 135 1.81 4.57 25.05
N HIS A 136 2.92 5.24 24.71
CA HIS A 136 3.24 5.55 23.32
C HIS A 136 3.39 4.29 22.46
N ARG A 137 4.03 3.22 22.99
CA ARG A 137 4.17 1.95 22.27
C ARG A 137 2.84 1.24 22.08
N ILE A 138 1.99 1.22 23.10
CA ILE A 138 0.64 0.66 23.03
C ILE A 138 -0.19 1.42 21.98
N GLY A 139 -0.10 2.75 21.95
CA GLY A 139 -0.77 3.59 20.96
C GLY A 139 -0.41 3.28 19.50
N LEU A 140 0.76 2.71 19.24
CA LEU A 140 1.22 2.32 17.91
C LEU A 140 0.83 0.89 17.51
N LEU A 141 0.15 0.13 18.38
CA LEU A 141 -0.33 -1.20 18.03
C LEU A 141 -1.49 -1.08 17.03
N PRO A 142 -1.37 -1.67 15.82
CA PRO A 142 -2.43 -1.61 14.82
C PRO A 142 -3.61 -2.47 15.26
N VAL A 143 -4.79 -1.86 15.34
CA VAL A 143 -6.04 -2.53 15.72
C VAL A 143 -6.78 -2.98 14.46
N ARG A 144 -7.10 -4.28 14.38
CA ARG A 144 -7.97 -4.86 13.35
C ARG A 144 -9.42 -4.60 13.75
N ALA A 145 -9.94 -3.45 13.34
CA ALA A 145 -11.35 -3.10 13.45
C ALA A 145 -11.72 -2.16 12.29
N ASP A 146 -12.84 -2.45 11.63
CA ASP A 146 -13.30 -1.65 10.51
C ASP A 146 -13.85 -0.31 11.01
N SER A 147 -13.16 0.78 10.67
CA SER A 147 -13.49 2.13 11.12
C SER A 147 -14.85 2.63 10.63
N ARG A 148 -15.44 1.97 9.61
CA ARG A 148 -16.75 2.33 9.04
C ARG A 148 -17.91 2.09 10.01
N TYR A 149 -17.76 1.20 10.99
CA TYR A 149 -18.78 0.94 12.01
C TYR A 149 -18.77 1.96 13.16
N PHE A 150 -17.77 2.84 13.21
CA PHE A 150 -17.59 3.79 14.31
C PHE A 150 -17.83 5.22 13.85
N ASP A 151 -18.50 5.98 14.71
CA ASP A 151 -18.66 7.42 14.58
C ASP A 151 -17.36 8.13 14.97
N TRP A 152 -17.23 9.39 14.54
CA TRP A 152 -16.10 10.23 14.97
C TRP A 152 -16.25 10.58 16.46
N PRO A 153 -15.15 10.64 17.22
CA PRO A 153 -15.20 11.03 18.63
C PRO A 153 -15.81 12.44 18.76
N SER A 154 -16.86 12.56 19.56
CA SER A 154 -17.67 13.80 19.64
C SER A 154 -17.03 14.88 20.51
N ASN A 155 -16.31 14.48 21.57
CA ASN A 155 -15.62 15.39 22.47
C ASN A 155 -14.11 15.18 22.38
N PRO A 156 -13.29 16.25 22.35
CA PRO A 156 -11.88 16.10 22.67
C PRO A 156 -11.81 15.53 24.09
N VAL A 157 -11.01 14.48 24.28
CA VAL A 157 -10.87 13.87 25.60
C VAL A 157 -10.29 14.91 26.55
N VAL A 158 -11.12 15.40 27.48
CA VAL A 158 -10.74 16.44 28.43
C VAL A 158 -9.77 15.85 29.44
N GLU A 159 -8.51 16.28 29.40
CA GLU A 159 -7.47 15.83 30.34
C GLU A 159 -7.56 16.55 31.69
N THR A 160 -8.31 17.64 31.79
CA THR A 160 -8.38 18.43 33.02
C THR A 160 -9.71 19.19 33.09
N ASN A 161 -10.51 18.96 34.13
CA ASN A 161 -11.55 19.91 34.50
C ASN A 161 -10.86 21.21 34.96
N ALA A 162 -11.50 22.37 34.75
CA ALA A 162 -10.98 23.71 35.05
C ALA A 162 -10.63 23.99 36.55
N GLY A 163 -10.53 22.96 37.39
CA GLY A 163 -10.25 23.04 38.82
C GLY A 163 -9.04 22.23 39.31
N ASN A 164 -8.12 21.77 38.45
CA ASN A 164 -6.92 21.01 38.84
C ASN A 164 -7.17 19.77 39.73
N GLN A 165 -8.40 19.24 39.78
CA GLN A 165 -8.71 17.97 40.43
C GLN A 165 -8.68 16.87 39.38
N SER A 166 -7.63 16.05 39.45
CA SER A 166 -7.50 14.78 38.74
C SER A 166 -8.49 13.78 39.32
N VAL A 167 -9.74 13.82 38.87
CA VAL A 167 -10.63 12.67 38.96
C VAL A 167 -11.35 12.56 37.62
N VAL A 168 -10.67 11.96 36.65
CA VAL A 168 -11.38 11.37 35.51
C VAL A 168 -11.65 9.95 35.98
N GLU A 169 -12.84 9.70 36.53
CA GLU A 169 -13.35 8.33 36.56
C GLU A 169 -13.23 7.80 35.13
N GLU A 170 -12.59 6.64 34.98
CA GLU A 170 -12.49 5.97 33.70
C GLU A 170 -13.90 5.87 33.07
N PRO A 171 -14.11 6.47 31.88
CA PRO A 171 -15.41 6.41 31.26
C PRO A 171 -15.71 4.98 30.84
N ALA A 172 -16.97 4.54 30.98
CA ALA A 172 -17.39 3.21 30.54
C ALA A 172 -17.18 2.95 29.03
N GLY A 173 -16.94 4.01 28.25
CA GLY A 173 -16.78 4.02 26.81
C GLY A 173 -18.11 4.12 26.05
N ASP A 174 -18.11 4.81 24.91
CA ASP A 174 -19.26 4.85 24.01
C ASP A 174 -19.18 3.70 23.00
N PRO A 175 -20.14 2.75 22.97
CA PRO A 175 -20.09 1.59 22.08
C PRO A 175 -20.12 1.95 20.58
N LYS A 176 -20.51 3.17 20.20
CA LYS A 176 -20.52 3.64 18.81
C LYS A 176 -19.22 4.35 18.40
N GLN A 177 -18.41 4.79 19.35
CA GLN A 177 -17.21 5.61 19.09
C GLN A 177 -15.92 4.88 19.49
N GLU A 178 -16.01 3.96 20.45
CA GLU A 178 -14.84 3.40 21.13
C GLU A 178 -14.80 1.87 21.11
N LEU A 179 -13.58 1.34 21.17
CA LEU A 179 -13.28 -0.06 21.45
C LEU A 179 -12.38 -0.14 22.68
N ILE A 180 -12.62 -1.11 23.56
CA ILE A 180 -11.83 -1.27 24.78
C ILE A 180 -10.98 -2.52 24.69
N PHE A 181 -9.70 -2.39 25.04
CA PHE A 181 -8.75 -3.48 25.19
C PHE A 181 -8.12 -3.47 26.57
N GLU A 182 -7.99 -4.63 27.20
CA GLU A 182 -7.39 -4.77 28.52
C GLU A 182 -6.15 -5.66 28.47
N VAL A 183 -5.13 -5.27 29.23
CA VAL A 183 -3.96 -6.07 29.53
C VAL A 183 -3.79 -6.14 31.04
N ASN A 184 -3.72 -7.35 31.58
CA ASN A 184 -3.40 -7.61 32.98
C ASN A 184 -2.43 -8.80 33.04
N MET A 185 -1.16 -8.52 33.32
CA MET A 185 -0.11 -9.52 33.32
C MET A 185 0.86 -9.33 34.48
N LYS A 186 1.13 -10.41 35.22
CA LYS A 186 2.14 -10.47 36.29
C LYS A 186 3.20 -11.50 35.97
N CYS A 187 4.48 -11.11 36.05
CA CYS A 187 5.61 -11.99 35.78
C CYS A 187 5.97 -12.84 37.01
N LYS A 188 5.95 -14.17 36.83
CA LYS A 188 6.21 -15.15 37.90
C LYS A 188 7.37 -16.06 37.53
N LYS A 189 8.11 -16.56 38.52
CA LYS A 189 9.10 -17.62 38.29
C LYS A 189 8.36 -18.93 38.01
N LYS A 190 8.77 -19.67 36.97
CA LYS A 190 8.23 -21.00 36.73
C LYS A 190 8.72 -21.95 37.82
N LYS A 191 7.82 -22.78 38.34
CA LYS A 191 8.15 -23.81 39.34
C LYS A 191 8.98 -24.94 38.75
N VAL A 192 8.76 -25.26 37.47
CA VAL A 192 9.50 -26.26 36.71
C VAL A 192 10.19 -25.53 35.56
N VAL A 193 11.52 -25.61 35.53
CA VAL A 193 12.35 -25.08 34.46
C VAL A 193 12.87 -26.26 33.65
N PRO A 194 12.72 -26.27 32.31
CA PRO A 194 13.34 -27.28 31.47
C PRO A 194 14.85 -27.36 31.73
N ALA A 195 15.41 -28.56 31.87
CA ALA A 195 16.82 -28.75 32.20
C ALA A 195 17.79 -28.23 31.10
N ASP A 196 17.26 -28.07 29.88
CA ASP A 196 17.90 -27.54 28.67
C ASP A 196 17.72 -26.02 28.50
N ALA A 197 17.00 -25.34 29.42
CA ALA A 197 16.73 -23.91 29.35
C ALA A 197 18.04 -23.10 29.40
N THR A 198 18.46 -22.58 28.24
CA THR A 198 19.64 -21.71 28.11
C THR A 198 19.26 -20.23 28.18
N ASN A 199 18.02 -19.89 27.81
CA ASN A 199 17.55 -18.51 27.81
C ASN A 199 17.00 -18.12 29.19
N LYS A 200 17.46 -16.98 29.70
CA LYS A 200 17.00 -16.43 30.99
C LYS A 200 15.48 -16.22 31.05
N ASN A 201 14.82 -16.03 29.90
CA ASN A 201 13.36 -15.86 29.82
C ASN A 201 12.59 -17.17 30.10
N ASP A 202 13.20 -18.34 29.88
CA ASP A 202 12.53 -19.64 30.02
C ASP A 202 12.17 -19.95 31.47
N HIS A 203 12.91 -19.34 32.41
CA HIS A 203 12.69 -19.42 33.86
C HIS A 203 11.46 -18.63 34.35
N PHE A 204 10.85 -17.81 33.50
CA PHE A 204 9.78 -16.89 33.88
C PHE A 204 8.53 -17.11 33.01
N GLU A 205 7.38 -17.11 33.67
CA GLU A 205 6.07 -17.03 33.03
C GLU A 205 5.69 -15.56 32.87
N ASN A 206 5.09 -15.19 31.74
CA ASN A 206 4.66 -13.82 31.42
C ASN A 206 5.80 -12.78 31.51
N SER A 207 7.03 -13.18 31.19
CA SER A 207 8.19 -12.28 31.16
C SER A 207 8.22 -11.34 29.96
N VAL A 208 7.33 -11.55 29.00
CA VAL A 208 7.23 -10.76 27.77
C VAL A 208 5.76 -10.46 27.51
N VAL A 209 5.44 -9.19 27.28
CA VAL A 209 4.11 -8.73 26.91
C VAL A 209 4.12 -8.50 25.40
N TYR A 210 3.29 -9.26 24.69
CA TYR A 210 3.08 -9.14 23.25
C TYR A 210 1.73 -8.49 22.96
N SER A 211 1.53 -8.02 21.73
CA SER A 211 0.26 -7.45 21.26
C SER A 211 -0.94 -8.40 21.44
N LYS A 212 -0.77 -9.71 21.28
CA LYS A 212 -1.85 -10.69 21.55
C LYS A 212 -2.38 -10.69 22.99
N ASN A 213 -1.65 -10.11 23.94
CA ASN A 213 -2.06 -10.06 25.34
C ASN A 213 -3.09 -8.96 25.63
N PHE A 214 -3.39 -8.11 24.64
CA PHE A 214 -4.41 -7.08 24.71
C PHE A 214 -5.76 -7.69 24.28
N ASN A 215 -6.59 -7.99 25.26
CA ASN A 215 -7.87 -8.66 25.03
C ASN A 215 -8.96 -7.62 24.82
N TRP A 216 -9.75 -7.79 23.74
CA TRP A 216 -10.91 -6.95 23.51
C TRP A 216 -12.01 -7.21 24.54
N VAL A 217 -12.55 -6.12 25.10
CA VAL A 217 -13.68 -6.14 26.03
C VAL A 217 -14.88 -5.48 25.33
N PRO A 218 -15.90 -6.26 24.91
CA PRO A 218 -17.06 -5.70 24.23
C PRO A 218 -17.87 -4.81 25.17
N ILE A 219 -18.27 -3.63 24.67
CA ILE A 219 -19.19 -2.71 25.35
C ILE A 219 -20.52 -2.61 24.60
N GLY A 220 -21.63 -2.55 25.34
CA GLY A 220 -22.98 -2.53 24.77
C GLY A 220 -23.24 -3.72 23.82
N ASP A 221 -23.75 -3.44 22.62
CA ASP A 221 -24.12 -4.47 21.62
C ASP A 221 -22.95 -4.94 20.74
N GLN A 222 -21.71 -4.51 21.01
CA GLN A 222 -20.57 -4.81 20.15
C GLN A 222 -20.28 -6.32 20.03
N ALA A 223 -20.53 -7.10 21.09
CA ALA A 223 -20.38 -8.56 21.05
C ALA A 223 -21.27 -9.22 19.97
N ALA A 224 -22.45 -8.65 19.73
CA ALA A 224 -23.36 -9.12 18.68
C ALA A 224 -22.92 -8.62 17.29
N ILE A 225 -22.51 -7.36 17.18
CA ILE A 225 -22.08 -6.73 15.92
C ILE A 225 -20.83 -7.42 15.35
N PHE A 226 -19.83 -7.67 16.20
CA PHE A 226 -18.53 -8.20 15.78
C PHE A 226 -18.38 -9.70 16.01
N ARG A 227 -19.49 -10.45 16.11
CA ARG A 227 -19.47 -11.89 16.35
C ARG A 227 -18.61 -12.68 15.34
N HIS A 228 -18.58 -12.23 14.08
CA HIS A 228 -17.88 -12.93 12.98
C HIS A 228 -16.42 -12.51 12.79
N ASP A 229 -16.07 -11.27 13.13
CA ASP A 229 -14.69 -10.74 13.04
C ASP A 229 -14.42 -9.86 14.28
N PRO A 230 -14.10 -10.48 15.43
CA PRO A 230 -13.87 -9.74 16.67
C PRO A 230 -12.66 -8.79 16.56
N PRO A 231 -12.76 -7.57 17.13
CA PRO A 231 -11.63 -6.66 17.26
C PRO A 231 -10.45 -7.32 17.98
N ARG A 232 -9.25 -7.09 17.44
CA ARG A 232 -7.99 -7.63 17.96
C ARG A 232 -6.82 -6.79 17.46
N MET A 233 -5.61 -7.04 17.98
CA MET A 233 -4.39 -6.52 17.34
C MET A 233 -4.17 -7.22 16.01
N VAL A 234 -3.65 -6.51 15.00
CA VAL A 234 -3.40 -7.09 13.66
C VAL A 234 -2.37 -8.21 13.74
N TYR A 235 -1.29 -7.98 14.49
CA TYR A 235 -0.18 -8.92 14.67
C TYR A 235 -0.14 -9.38 16.11
N ASP A 236 0.14 -10.67 16.34
CA ASP A 236 0.11 -11.29 17.67
C ASP A 236 1.44 -11.20 18.43
N ASP A 237 2.53 -10.91 17.73
CA ASP A 237 3.91 -11.07 18.18
C ASP A 237 4.69 -9.74 18.29
N ILE A 238 4.00 -8.59 18.24
CA ILE A 238 4.65 -7.30 18.49
C ILE A 238 5.05 -7.24 19.97
N LEU A 239 6.34 -7.17 20.21
CA LEU A 239 6.89 -6.97 21.55
C LEU A 239 6.52 -5.58 22.08
N VAL A 240 5.78 -5.52 23.18
CA VAL A 240 5.45 -4.25 23.87
C VAL A 240 6.48 -3.96 24.94
N LEU A 241 6.67 -4.89 25.88
CA LEU A 241 7.66 -4.75 26.95
C LEU A 241 8.13 -6.10 27.50
N LYS A 242 9.18 -6.06 28.32
CA LYS A 242 9.72 -7.23 29.03
C LYS A 242 9.68 -6.97 30.53
N MET A 243 9.33 -8.01 31.27
CA MET A 243 9.20 -7.99 32.73
C MET A 243 10.14 -8.99 33.40
N ARG A 244 10.35 -8.80 34.70
CA ARG A 244 11.03 -9.73 35.61
C ARG A 244 10.10 -10.10 36.76
N HIS A 245 10.49 -11.13 37.50
CA HIS A 245 9.72 -11.65 38.61
C HIS A 245 9.26 -10.53 39.56
N GLY A 246 7.96 -10.50 39.84
CA GLY A 246 7.34 -9.53 40.73
C GLY A 246 6.74 -8.33 40.00
N GLN A 247 7.20 -8.01 38.79
CA GLN A 247 6.66 -6.92 38.00
C GLN A 247 5.33 -7.28 37.34
N GLU A 248 4.46 -6.29 37.21
CA GLU A 248 3.16 -6.40 36.57
C GLU A 248 2.81 -5.16 35.78
N ILE A 249 1.89 -5.35 34.82
CA ILE A 249 1.24 -4.29 34.07
C ILE A 249 -0.27 -4.55 34.05
N GLU A 250 -1.03 -3.52 34.37
CA GLU A 250 -2.47 -3.49 34.29
C GLU A 250 -2.91 -2.20 33.61
N ALA A 251 -3.56 -2.32 32.45
CA ALA A 251 -4.01 -1.18 31.69
C ALA A 251 -5.30 -1.47 30.91
N ARG A 252 -6.12 -0.43 30.76
CA ARG A 252 -7.29 -0.41 29.90
C ARG A 252 -7.15 0.65 28.83
N CYS A 253 -7.30 0.24 27.59
CA CYS A 253 -6.91 1.00 26.41
C CYS A 253 -8.14 1.26 25.53
N HIS A 254 -8.47 2.52 25.31
CA HIS A 254 -9.58 2.97 24.48
C HIS A 254 -9.06 3.28 23.07
N ALA A 255 -9.59 2.56 22.08
CA ALA A 255 -9.38 2.79 20.66
C ALA A 255 -10.48 3.67 20.10
N VAL A 256 -10.10 4.69 19.32
CA VAL A 256 -11.02 5.61 18.64
C VAL A 256 -10.71 5.66 17.16
N LYS A 257 -11.66 6.18 16.39
CA LYS A 257 -11.48 6.49 14.98
C LYS A 257 -10.68 7.77 14.80
N GLY A 258 -9.63 7.71 13.97
CA GLY A 258 -8.76 8.86 13.66
C GLY A 258 -8.22 8.84 12.24
N ILE A 259 -7.39 9.83 11.88
CA ILE A 259 -6.76 9.94 10.55
C ILE A 259 -5.25 10.15 10.67
N GLY A 260 -4.49 9.62 9.70
CA GLY A 260 -3.02 9.72 9.69
C GLY A 260 -2.46 11.16 9.71
N ARG A 261 -3.24 12.14 9.26
CA ARG A 261 -2.90 13.58 9.32
C ARG A 261 -2.79 14.11 10.75
N ASP A 262 -3.59 13.56 11.66
CA ASP A 262 -3.59 13.94 13.07
C ASP A 262 -2.41 13.27 13.79
N HIS A 263 -2.29 11.94 13.65
CA HIS A 263 -1.17 11.19 14.17
C HIS A 263 -0.85 9.99 13.27
N ALA A 264 0.43 9.69 13.07
CA ALA A 264 0.89 8.62 12.17
C ALA A 264 0.36 7.22 12.54
N LYS A 265 -0.01 7.01 13.81
CA LYS A 265 -0.64 5.76 14.31
C LYS A 265 -1.96 5.41 13.61
N PHE A 266 -2.62 6.41 13.02
CA PHE A 266 -3.85 6.24 12.27
C PHE A 266 -3.62 6.00 10.77
N SER A 267 -2.37 5.93 10.30
CA SER A 267 -2.08 5.61 8.90
C SER A 267 -2.41 4.14 8.62
N PRO A 268 -3.29 3.81 7.65
CA PRO A 268 -3.60 2.43 7.27
C PRO A 268 -2.51 1.76 6.43
N VAL A 269 -1.48 2.53 6.04
CA VAL A 269 -0.39 2.09 5.19
C VAL A 269 0.94 2.22 5.91
N GLY A 270 1.81 1.22 5.74
CA GLY A 270 3.24 1.35 6.06
C GLY A 270 3.88 2.32 5.07
N THR A 271 3.58 2.13 3.77
CA THR A 271 3.86 3.12 2.75
C THR A 271 2.86 3.02 1.59
N ALA A 272 2.55 4.17 0.99
CA ALA A 272 1.87 4.24 -0.29
C ALA A 272 2.66 5.19 -1.20
N SER A 273 3.14 4.66 -2.31
CA SER A 273 3.98 5.41 -3.24
C SER A 273 3.60 5.09 -4.68
N TYR A 274 4.10 5.92 -5.59
CA TYR A 274 4.06 5.60 -7.00
C TYR A 274 5.37 6.00 -7.65
N ARG A 275 5.65 5.38 -8.78
CA ARG A 275 6.67 5.82 -9.74
C ARG A 275 6.08 5.86 -11.14
N LEU A 276 6.64 6.69 -12.00
CA LEU A 276 6.29 6.69 -13.41
C LEU A 276 6.92 5.48 -14.10
N LEU A 277 6.24 4.91 -15.09
CA LEU A 277 6.82 3.84 -15.91
C LEU A 277 8.05 4.39 -16.68
N PRO A 278 9.23 3.79 -16.49
CA PRO A 278 10.39 4.11 -17.31
C PRO A 278 10.14 3.78 -18.78
N ASP A 279 10.62 4.63 -19.67
CA ASP A 279 10.65 4.39 -21.12
C ASP A 279 12.09 4.55 -21.58
N ILE A 280 12.73 3.43 -21.93
CA ILE A 280 14.14 3.37 -22.32
C ILE A 280 14.16 3.17 -23.83
N VAL A 281 14.80 4.09 -24.54
CA VAL A 281 14.89 4.08 -26.00
C VAL A 281 16.35 3.94 -26.41
N LEU A 282 16.66 2.92 -27.20
CA LEU A 282 17.98 2.77 -27.81
C LEU A 282 18.03 3.61 -29.10
N LYS A 283 18.92 4.60 -29.15
CA LYS A 283 19.07 5.52 -30.30
C LYS A 283 19.85 4.90 -31.46
N ARG A 284 20.70 3.91 -31.17
CA ARG A 284 21.50 3.16 -32.15
C ARG A 284 21.51 1.68 -31.80
N LYS A 285 21.89 0.85 -32.77
CA LYS A 285 22.17 -0.56 -32.52
C LYS A 285 23.43 -0.68 -31.65
N VAL A 286 23.35 -1.47 -30.59
CA VAL A 286 24.45 -1.73 -29.65
C VAL A 286 24.67 -3.24 -29.62
N GLU A 287 25.87 -3.69 -29.96
CA GLU A 287 26.21 -5.10 -30.19
C GLU A 287 27.52 -5.48 -29.49
N GLY A 288 27.77 -6.78 -29.35
CA GLY A 288 29.05 -7.30 -28.84
C GLY A 288 29.35 -6.87 -27.41
N GLU A 289 30.59 -6.48 -27.13
CA GLU A 289 31.03 -6.07 -25.78
C GLU A 289 30.28 -4.83 -25.27
N GLU A 290 29.89 -3.90 -26.17
CA GLU A 290 29.09 -2.75 -25.80
C GLU A 290 27.69 -3.17 -25.28
N ALA A 291 27.11 -4.23 -25.84
CA ALA A 291 25.79 -4.74 -25.45
C ALA A 291 25.82 -5.37 -24.04
N GLU A 292 26.87 -6.10 -23.71
CA GLU A 292 27.06 -6.66 -22.36
C GLU A 292 27.29 -5.55 -21.33
N LYS A 293 28.12 -4.56 -21.69
CA LYS A 293 28.34 -3.38 -20.85
C LYS A 293 27.05 -2.58 -20.65
N LEU A 294 26.26 -2.38 -21.71
CA LEU A 294 24.94 -1.77 -21.66
C LEU A 294 24.03 -2.52 -20.70
N LYS A 295 23.92 -3.84 -20.84
CA LYS A 295 23.10 -4.70 -19.98
C LYS A 295 23.49 -4.58 -18.50
N SER A 296 24.78 -4.47 -18.21
CA SER A 296 25.29 -4.29 -16.84
C SER A 296 24.92 -2.95 -16.20
N CYS A 297 24.58 -1.94 -17.00
CA CYS A 297 24.19 -0.61 -16.51
C CYS A 297 22.76 -0.54 -15.96
N PHE A 298 21.90 -1.50 -16.31
CA PHE A 298 20.49 -1.52 -15.94
C PHE A 298 20.17 -2.66 -14.96
N SER A 299 18.98 -2.61 -14.35
CA SER A 299 18.49 -3.70 -13.51
C SER A 299 18.36 -5.00 -14.30
N LYS A 300 18.53 -6.14 -13.62
CA LYS A 300 18.41 -7.47 -14.25
C LYS A 300 17.03 -7.63 -14.91
N GLY A 301 17.00 -8.09 -16.15
CA GLY A 301 15.78 -8.29 -16.93
C GLY A 301 15.29 -7.07 -17.71
N VAL A 302 15.91 -5.90 -17.54
CA VAL A 302 15.54 -4.68 -18.29
C VAL A 302 16.05 -4.74 -19.73
N ILE A 303 17.35 -4.99 -19.88
CA ILE A 303 18.02 -5.18 -21.17
C ILE A 303 18.37 -6.66 -21.33
N GLU A 304 18.09 -7.20 -22.50
CA GLU A 304 18.55 -8.52 -22.93
C GLU A 304 19.29 -8.40 -24.26
N ILE A 305 20.06 -9.43 -24.59
CA ILE A 305 20.79 -9.54 -25.85
C ILE A 305 20.09 -10.58 -26.70
N GLY A 306 19.72 -10.20 -27.92
CA GLY A 306 19.06 -11.08 -28.88
C GLY A 306 20.03 -12.08 -29.50
N ASP A 307 19.48 -13.04 -30.24
CA ASP A 307 20.27 -14.04 -30.96
C ASP A 307 21.18 -13.42 -32.04
N ASP A 308 20.87 -12.19 -32.49
CA ASP A 308 21.68 -11.40 -33.41
C ASP A 308 22.85 -10.66 -32.73
N GLY A 309 23.04 -10.86 -31.43
CA GLY A 309 24.08 -10.21 -30.63
C GLY A 309 23.79 -8.76 -30.26
N ALA A 310 22.58 -8.27 -30.56
CA ALA A 310 22.18 -6.88 -30.30
C ALA A 310 21.38 -6.75 -29.01
N ALA A 311 21.66 -5.69 -28.24
CA ALA A 311 20.88 -5.37 -27.06
C ALA A 311 19.50 -4.81 -27.43
N PHE A 312 18.47 -5.22 -26.68
CA PHE A 312 17.12 -4.68 -26.77
C PHE A 312 16.50 -4.52 -25.38
N VAL A 313 15.52 -3.61 -25.29
CA VAL A 313 14.78 -3.38 -24.05
C VAL A 313 13.69 -4.44 -23.93
N LYS A 314 13.81 -5.33 -22.94
CA LYS A 314 12.84 -6.40 -22.67
C LYS A 314 11.70 -5.90 -21.79
N ASP A 315 12.02 -5.32 -20.64
CA ASP A 315 11.02 -4.79 -19.71
C ASP A 315 11.55 -3.58 -18.93
N SER A 316 11.17 -2.39 -19.36
CA SER A 316 11.55 -1.14 -18.69
C SER A 316 10.89 -0.97 -17.32
N ARG A 317 9.83 -1.72 -17.00
CA ARG A 317 9.17 -1.67 -15.68
C ARG A 317 10.13 -2.05 -14.57
N LEU A 318 11.02 -3.00 -14.81
CA LEU A 318 11.94 -3.54 -13.81
C LEU A 318 13.07 -2.57 -13.46
N ASP A 319 13.25 -1.50 -14.23
CA ASP A 319 14.35 -0.57 -14.01
C ASP A 319 14.10 0.36 -12.82
N THR A 320 15.16 0.58 -12.04
CA THR A 320 15.17 1.52 -10.91
C THR A 320 15.65 2.91 -11.27
N LEU A 321 15.97 3.16 -12.55
CA LEU A 321 16.51 4.42 -13.06
C LEU A 321 17.81 4.84 -12.35
N SER A 322 18.75 3.90 -12.20
CA SER A 322 20.06 4.13 -11.57
C SER A 322 20.89 5.21 -12.27
N ARG A 323 20.64 5.44 -13.57
CA ARG A 323 21.39 6.37 -14.44
C ARG A 323 22.87 6.01 -14.61
N ASN A 324 23.26 4.77 -14.30
CA ASN A 324 24.64 4.31 -14.43
C ASN A 324 25.17 4.45 -15.87
N ILE A 325 24.29 4.36 -16.87
CA ILE A 325 24.65 4.48 -18.28
C ILE A 325 25.38 5.79 -18.63
N PHE A 326 25.02 6.89 -17.97
CA PHE A 326 25.62 8.21 -18.23
C PHE A 326 27.04 8.35 -17.69
N ARG A 327 27.55 7.36 -16.95
CA ARG A 327 28.95 7.31 -16.52
C ARG A 327 29.90 6.86 -17.63
N TYR A 328 29.37 6.30 -18.70
CA TYR A 328 30.15 5.70 -19.79
C TYR A 328 30.04 6.56 -21.04
N ASP A 329 31.11 7.27 -21.39
CA ASP A 329 31.13 8.20 -22.53
C ASP A 329 30.85 7.53 -23.87
N ASP A 330 31.18 6.24 -24.01
CA ASP A 330 30.93 5.41 -25.18
C ASP A 330 29.45 5.00 -25.36
N LEU A 331 28.69 5.00 -24.27
CA LEU A 331 27.31 4.50 -24.24
C LEU A 331 26.26 5.55 -23.90
N LYS A 332 26.64 6.69 -23.32
CA LYS A 332 25.68 7.73 -22.88
C LYS A 332 24.77 8.22 -24.02
N ASP A 333 25.30 8.33 -25.23
CA ASP A 333 24.55 8.81 -26.40
C ASP A 333 23.76 7.71 -27.11
N ALA A 334 23.98 6.44 -26.72
CA ALA A 334 23.27 5.29 -27.27
C ALA A 334 21.86 5.12 -26.69
N VAL A 335 21.57 5.74 -25.54
CA VAL A 335 20.31 5.55 -24.81
C VAL A 335 19.64 6.89 -24.49
N GLU A 336 18.32 6.92 -24.63
CA GLU A 336 17.47 7.93 -24.04
C GLU A 336 16.63 7.33 -22.93
N ILE A 337 16.69 7.92 -21.74
CA ILE A 337 15.88 7.51 -20.60
C ILE A 337 14.77 8.54 -20.39
N ARG A 338 13.53 8.09 -20.50
CA ARG A 338 12.31 8.88 -20.34
C ARG A 338 11.41 8.27 -19.28
N ARG A 339 10.37 9.00 -18.91
CA ARG A 339 9.25 8.51 -18.08
C ARG A 339 7.93 8.85 -18.76
N LYS A 340 6.98 7.92 -18.73
CA LYS A 340 5.62 8.18 -19.23
C LYS A 340 4.83 8.96 -18.17
N LYS A 341 4.48 10.22 -18.45
CA LYS A 341 3.83 11.14 -17.47
C LYS A 341 2.48 10.63 -16.97
N ASN A 342 1.74 9.93 -17.83
CA ASN A 342 0.38 9.46 -17.55
C ASN A 342 0.31 7.97 -17.20
N TYR A 343 1.43 7.36 -16.79
CA TYR A 343 1.51 5.95 -16.41
C TYR A 343 2.14 5.84 -15.02
N PHE A 344 1.30 5.63 -14.00
CA PHE A 344 1.73 5.50 -12.62
C PHE A 344 1.72 4.04 -12.20
N ILE A 345 2.83 3.57 -11.66
CA ILE A 345 2.96 2.28 -10.98
C ILE A 345 2.82 2.55 -9.49
N PHE A 346 1.66 2.23 -8.91
CA PHE A 346 1.41 2.34 -7.48
C PHE A 346 1.85 1.09 -6.75
N SER A 347 2.47 1.29 -5.59
CA SER A 347 2.70 0.26 -4.58
C SER A 347 2.08 0.74 -3.26
N VAL A 348 1.19 -0.08 -2.70
CA VAL A 348 0.49 0.19 -1.45
C VAL A 348 0.69 -0.99 -0.51
N GLU A 349 1.26 -0.71 0.66
CA GLU A 349 1.55 -1.70 1.71
C GLU A 349 0.68 -1.37 2.91
N SER A 350 -0.28 -2.24 3.24
CA SER A 350 -1.16 -2.02 4.39
C SER A 350 -0.48 -2.43 5.69
N THR A 351 -0.82 -1.74 6.78
CA THR A 351 -0.52 -2.16 8.16
C THR A 351 -1.44 -3.29 8.67
N GLY A 352 -2.34 -3.81 7.81
CA GLY A 352 -3.24 -4.93 8.08
C GLY A 352 -4.56 -4.56 8.77
N GLN A 353 -4.79 -3.27 9.05
CA GLN A 353 -6.10 -2.77 9.52
C GLN A 353 -7.17 -2.82 8.42
N TYR A 354 -6.72 -2.63 7.17
CA TYR A 354 -7.47 -2.83 5.93
C TYR A 354 -6.79 -3.94 5.12
N ARG A 355 -7.51 -4.55 4.18
CA ARG A 355 -6.85 -5.26 3.09
C ARG A 355 -6.26 -4.23 2.13
N ALA A 356 -5.12 -4.53 1.51
CA ALA A 356 -4.38 -3.58 0.69
C ALA A 356 -5.22 -3.02 -0.47
N GLU A 357 -6.05 -3.87 -1.09
CA GLU A 357 -6.96 -3.51 -2.18
C GLU A 357 -8.13 -2.63 -1.76
N GLU A 358 -8.44 -2.52 -0.46
CA GLU A 358 -9.55 -1.69 0.05
C GLU A 358 -9.14 -0.24 0.26
N ILE A 359 -7.85 0.03 0.48
CA ILE A 359 -7.33 1.34 0.85
C ILE A 359 -7.52 2.36 -0.29
N PHE A 360 -7.22 1.97 -1.53
CA PHE A 360 -7.34 2.88 -2.67
C PHE A 360 -8.81 3.27 -2.98
N PRO A 361 -9.78 2.31 -3.04
CA PRO A 361 -11.20 2.65 -3.08
C PRO A 361 -11.66 3.55 -1.93
N GLU A 362 -11.18 3.30 -0.72
CA GLU A 362 -11.55 4.13 0.44
C GLU A 362 -10.99 5.55 0.31
N ALA A 363 -9.76 5.72 -0.18
CA ALA A 363 -9.22 7.03 -0.49
C ALA A 363 -10.06 7.79 -1.54
N CYS A 364 -10.55 7.10 -2.58
CA CYS A 364 -11.49 7.67 -3.53
C CYS A 364 -12.80 8.13 -2.86
N ASN A 365 -13.34 7.32 -1.92
CA ASN A 365 -14.53 7.68 -1.16
C ASN A 365 -14.32 8.91 -0.28
N VAL A 366 -13.18 8.98 0.43
CA VAL A 366 -12.80 10.15 1.24
C VAL A 366 -12.74 11.41 0.38
N MET A 367 -12.07 11.34 -0.77
CA MET A 367 -11.99 12.47 -1.70
C MET A 367 -13.38 12.89 -2.23
N LEU A 368 -14.23 11.92 -2.58
CA LEU A 368 -15.58 12.17 -3.03
C LEU A 368 -16.44 12.86 -1.95
N ASN A 369 -16.31 12.43 -0.71
CA ASN A 369 -17.03 13.01 0.42
C ASN A 369 -16.61 14.46 0.69
N LYS A 370 -15.32 14.77 0.55
CA LYS A 370 -14.83 16.16 0.60
C LYS A 370 -15.43 17.04 -0.49
N LEU A 371 -15.47 16.56 -1.73
CA LEU A 371 -16.07 17.29 -2.85
C LEU A 371 -17.57 17.52 -2.63
N ARG A 372 -18.28 16.52 -2.09
CA ARG A 372 -19.70 16.65 -1.71
C ARG A 372 -19.91 17.69 -0.61
N ALA A 373 -19.09 17.66 0.43
CA ALA A 373 -19.15 18.62 1.52
C ALA A 373 -18.89 20.06 1.02
N PHE A 374 -17.87 20.24 0.19
CA PHE A 374 -17.54 21.53 -0.42
C PHE A 374 -18.69 22.03 -1.30
N ARG A 375 -19.26 21.17 -2.16
CA ARG A 375 -20.44 21.51 -2.98
C ARG A 375 -21.63 21.93 -2.13
N LYS A 376 -21.92 21.23 -1.02
CA LYS A 376 -23.01 21.56 -0.10
C LYS A 376 -22.79 22.93 0.54
N GLY A 377 -21.55 23.23 0.97
CA GLY A 377 -21.17 24.53 1.52
C GLY A 377 -21.38 25.68 0.52
N LEU A 378 -20.91 25.51 -0.72
CA LEU A 378 -21.13 26.49 -1.80
C LEU A 378 -22.62 26.73 -2.07
N GLN A 379 -23.43 25.67 -2.10
CA GLN A 379 -24.88 25.79 -2.30
C GLN A 379 -25.59 26.49 -1.13
N GLY A 380 -25.08 26.32 0.10
CA GLY A 380 -25.54 27.07 1.27
C GLY A 380 -25.29 28.57 1.12
N MET A 381 -24.03 28.95 0.86
CA MET A 381 -23.66 30.36 0.67
C MET A 381 -24.42 31.03 -0.48
N ALA A 382 -24.64 30.31 -1.59
CA ALA A 382 -25.40 30.84 -2.71
C ALA A 382 -26.89 31.08 -2.38
N LYS A 383 -27.46 30.38 -1.39
CA LYS A 383 -28.81 30.65 -0.89
C LYS A 383 -28.84 31.86 0.04
N ASP A 384 -27.79 32.03 0.84
CA ASP A 384 -27.68 33.15 1.79
C ASP A 384 -27.43 34.48 1.07
N ILE A 385 -26.68 34.49 -0.05
CA ILE A 385 -26.48 35.68 -0.90
C ILE A 385 -27.76 36.10 -1.65
N LYS A 386 -28.69 35.18 -1.86
CA LYS A 386 -29.97 35.44 -2.56
C LYS A 386 -31.09 35.91 -1.64
N LYS A 387 -30.88 35.87 -0.31
CA LYS A 387 -31.74 36.49 0.69
C LYS A 387 -31.20 37.88 1.00
#